data_AF-A0AAN8MKP0-F1
#
_entry.id   AF-A0AAN8MKP0-F1
#
_cell.length_a   1.000
_cell.length_b   1.000
_cell.length_c   1.000
_cell.angle_alpha   90.00
_cell.angle_beta   90.00
_cell.angle_gamma   90.00
#
_symmetry.space_group_name_H-M   'P 1'
#
loop_
_entity.id
_entity.type
_entity.pdbx_description
1 polymer ?
#
loop_
_entity_poly.entity_id
_entity_poly.type
_entity_poly.pdbx_seq_one_letter_code
_entity_poly.pdbx_strand_id
1 'polypeptide(L)'
;MVFRSQLELFPAHLLLSRMLLLEEPPACASASGLPGLRFSAAQVAGVCETLEETGDVERLARFLWSLPVAPGGACFIAEHESVRRARAVVAFHTGNYRELYCILENHSFTRRASHVKLQAMWLEAHYREAERLRGRSLGPVDKYRIRKKFPLPRTIWDGETKTHCFKERTRGLLRERYLQDPYPDPARKRELARATGLTPTQVGNWFKNRRQRDRAAANKNRLAHHGMRPGAMLALARKECSPTRSACSPEMILSVMDSDSDFDI
;
A
#
# COMPACT_ATOMS: atom_id res chain seq x y z
N MET A 1 7.51 20.80 16.51
CA MET A 1 7.56 21.91 15.53
C MET A 1 6.38 21.73 14.59
N VAL A 2 5.43 22.65 14.71
CA VAL A 2 4.10 22.60 14.09
C VAL A 2 4.20 23.22 12.70
N PHE A 3 4.07 22.43 11.64
CA PHE A 3 3.88 22.98 10.30
C PHE A 3 2.39 23.02 9.98
N ARG A 4 1.88 24.25 9.88
CA ARG A 4 0.51 24.61 9.59
C ARG A 4 0.16 24.29 8.13
N SER A 5 -1.10 23.94 7.94
CA SER A 5 -1.81 23.82 6.67
C SER A 5 -1.68 25.07 5.79
N GLN A 6 -1.44 24.87 4.50
CA GLN A 6 -1.88 25.76 3.42
C GLN A 6 -2.53 24.92 2.32
N LEU A 7 -3.79 24.57 2.54
CA LEU A 7 -4.76 24.44 1.46
C LEU A 7 -5.41 25.80 1.31
N GLU A 8 -5.10 26.50 0.23
CA GLU A 8 -5.94 27.48 -0.47
C GLU A 8 -5.17 27.83 -1.76
N LEU A 9 -5.88 27.96 -2.89
CA LEU A 9 -5.39 28.22 -4.25
C LEU A 9 -5.22 27.01 -5.18
N PHE A 10 -6.31 26.26 -5.37
CA PHE A 10 -6.66 25.79 -6.72
C PHE A 10 -8.16 26.00 -6.93
N PRO A 11 -8.59 26.95 -7.78
CA PRO A 11 -10.01 27.20 -7.98
C PRO A 11 -10.64 26.11 -8.86
N ALA A 12 -11.74 25.53 -8.38
CA ALA A 12 -12.47 24.39 -8.95
C ALA A 12 -13.14 24.64 -10.32
N HIS A 13 -12.95 25.80 -10.95
CA HIS A 13 -13.59 26.12 -12.24
C HIS A 13 -12.87 25.51 -13.46
N LEU A 14 -11.62 25.07 -13.32
CA LEU A 14 -10.86 24.49 -14.45
C LEU A 14 -11.25 23.04 -14.80
N LEU A 15 -12.04 22.37 -13.95
CA LEU A 15 -12.50 21.00 -14.21
C LEU A 15 -13.79 20.93 -15.03
N LEU A 16 -14.56 22.02 -15.15
CA LEU A 16 -15.85 21.99 -15.85
C LEU A 16 -15.76 22.33 -17.34
N SER A 17 -14.72 23.05 -17.79
CA SER A 17 -14.65 23.51 -19.20
C SER A 17 -14.18 22.46 -20.21
N ARG A 18 -13.85 21.23 -19.80
CA ARG A 18 -13.37 20.19 -20.74
C ARG A 18 -14.51 19.37 -21.39
N MET A 19 -15.78 19.60 -21.04
CA MET A 19 -16.88 18.72 -21.44
C MET A 19 -17.91 19.28 -22.42
N LEU A 20 -17.81 20.54 -22.87
CA LEU A 20 -18.75 21.06 -23.86
C LEU A 20 -18.06 22.08 -24.76
N LEU A 21 -17.73 21.69 -25.99
CA LEU A 21 -18.04 22.39 -27.26
C LEU A 21 -17.16 21.87 -28.41
N LEU A 22 -17.81 21.09 -29.28
CA LEU A 22 -17.54 21.07 -30.72
C LEU A 22 -18.01 22.42 -31.27
N GLU A 23 -17.11 23.28 -31.75
CA GLU A 23 -17.31 24.17 -32.92
C GLU A 23 -16.04 24.98 -33.27
N GLU A 24 -15.94 25.35 -34.55
CA GLU A 24 -14.86 26.03 -35.29
C GLU A 24 -14.56 27.50 -34.84
N PRO A 25 -13.46 28.14 -35.32
CA PRO A 25 -12.76 29.23 -34.62
C PRO A 25 -13.24 30.64 -35.01
N PRO A 26 -12.92 31.66 -34.19
CA PRO A 26 -12.10 32.74 -34.75
C PRO A 26 -11.09 33.40 -33.79
N ALA A 27 -10.01 33.88 -34.44
CA ALA A 27 -9.23 35.09 -34.17
C ALA A 27 -8.58 35.35 -32.79
N CYS A 28 -7.24 35.39 -32.85
CA CYS A 28 -6.33 36.27 -32.09
C CYS A 28 -6.68 36.57 -30.63
N ALA A 29 -6.20 35.71 -29.73
CA ALA A 29 -5.72 36.13 -28.43
C ALA A 29 -4.30 35.61 -28.26
N SER A 30 -3.34 36.52 -28.07
CA SER A 30 -1.94 36.23 -27.82
C SER A 30 -1.81 35.46 -26.51
N ALA A 31 -1.87 34.14 -26.59
CA ALA A 31 -1.31 33.29 -25.56
C ALA A 31 0.18 33.64 -25.49
N SER A 32 0.62 34.13 -24.33
CA SER A 32 2.04 34.22 -23.97
C SER A 32 2.55 32.78 -23.84
N GLY A 33 2.69 32.11 -24.98
CA GLY A 33 3.31 30.80 -25.08
C GLY A 33 4.75 30.99 -24.64
N LEU A 34 5.12 30.33 -23.55
CA LEU A 34 6.52 30.07 -23.27
C LEU A 34 7.17 29.56 -24.56
N PRO A 35 8.39 30.02 -24.90
CA PRO A 35 9.04 29.64 -26.14
C PRO A 35 9.05 28.12 -26.22
N GLY A 36 8.48 27.58 -27.31
CA GLY A 36 8.33 26.16 -27.54
C GLY A 36 9.69 25.48 -27.63
N LEU A 37 10.29 25.20 -26.47
CA LEU A 37 11.52 24.46 -26.34
C LEU A 37 11.22 23.01 -26.74
N ARG A 38 11.61 22.66 -27.96
CA ARG A 38 11.59 21.28 -28.46
C ARG A 38 12.72 20.51 -27.76
N PHE A 39 12.49 20.12 -26.52
CA PHE A 39 13.42 19.25 -25.81
C PHE A 39 13.33 17.84 -26.39
N SER A 40 14.49 17.20 -26.61
CA SER A 40 14.52 15.77 -26.90
C SER A 40 14.12 14.98 -25.65
N ALA A 41 13.55 13.78 -25.82
CA ALA A 41 13.19 12.92 -24.68
C ALA A 41 14.40 12.63 -23.78
N ALA A 42 15.61 12.53 -24.36
CA ALA A 42 16.85 12.34 -23.62
C ALA A 42 17.26 13.57 -22.78
N GLN A 43 17.06 14.79 -23.31
CA GLN A 43 17.31 16.02 -22.55
C GLN A 43 16.35 16.16 -21.37
N VAL A 44 15.06 15.87 -21.59
CA VAL A 44 14.05 15.85 -20.51
C VAL A 44 14.42 14.81 -19.46
N ALA A 45 14.88 13.63 -19.88
CA ALA A 45 15.31 12.57 -18.96
C ALA A 45 16.50 12.98 -18.08
N GLY A 46 17.52 13.62 -18.67
CA GLY A 46 18.70 14.13 -17.94
C GLY A 46 18.35 15.23 -16.94
N VAL A 47 17.45 16.14 -17.30
CA VAL A 47 16.93 17.16 -16.36
C VAL A 47 16.16 16.51 -15.21
N CYS A 48 15.28 15.55 -15.50
CA CYS A 48 14.56 14.78 -14.46
C CYS A 48 15.51 14.05 -13.51
N GLU A 49 16.59 13.46 -14.03
CA GLU A 49 17.62 12.78 -13.22
C GLU A 49 18.35 13.75 -12.29
N THR A 50 18.81 14.87 -12.83
CA THR A 50 19.52 15.90 -12.06
C THR A 50 18.64 16.51 -10.97
N LEU A 51 17.37 16.82 -11.29
CA LEU A 51 16.41 17.36 -10.33
C LEU A 51 16.04 16.33 -9.24
N GLU A 52 16.02 15.04 -9.58
CA GLU A 52 15.77 14.00 -8.61
C GLU A 52 16.96 13.76 -7.66
N GLU A 53 18.19 13.86 -8.16
CA GLU A 53 19.42 13.74 -7.35
C GLU A 53 19.62 14.93 -6.41
N THR A 54 19.32 16.14 -6.89
CA THR A 54 19.36 17.36 -6.07
C THR A 54 18.22 17.41 -5.03
N GLY A 55 17.16 16.62 -5.23
CA GLY A 55 16.02 16.55 -4.31
C GLY A 55 15.07 17.74 -4.39
N ASP A 56 15.16 18.58 -5.42
CA ASP A 56 14.27 19.73 -5.62
C ASP A 56 12.96 19.31 -6.29
N VAL A 57 12.07 18.74 -5.47
CA VAL A 57 10.80 18.16 -5.94
C VAL A 57 9.83 19.22 -6.44
N GLU A 58 9.88 20.46 -5.91
CA GLU A 58 9.00 21.52 -6.40
C GLU A 58 9.39 22.00 -7.79
N ARG A 59 10.70 22.17 -8.06
CA ARG A 59 11.15 22.48 -9.43
C ARG A 59 10.84 21.32 -10.37
N LEU A 60 11.00 20.08 -9.92
CA LEU A 60 10.62 18.90 -10.70
C LEU A 60 9.12 18.90 -11.06
N ALA A 61 8.25 19.21 -10.11
CA ALA A 61 6.81 19.30 -10.34
C ALA A 61 6.45 20.39 -11.37
N ARG A 62 7.02 21.60 -11.23
CA ARG A 62 6.82 22.70 -12.19
C ARG A 62 7.33 22.34 -13.58
N PHE A 63 8.50 21.71 -13.65
CA PHE A 63 9.08 21.24 -14.91
C PHE A 63 8.18 20.21 -15.60
N LEU A 64 7.73 19.18 -14.88
CA LEU A 64 6.82 18.17 -15.41
C LEU A 64 5.46 18.74 -15.86
N TRP A 65 4.97 19.78 -15.19
CA TRP A 65 3.76 20.51 -15.60
C TRP A 65 3.96 21.35 -16.86
N SER A 66 5.15 21.89 -17.06
CA SER A 66 5.50 22.70 -18.24
C SER A 66 5.76 21.88 -19.51
N LEU A 67 5.87 20.55 -19.39
CA LEU A 67 6.11 19.69 -20.55
C LEU A 67 4.91 19.71 -21.51
N PRO A 68 5.13 19.85 -22.82
CA PRO A 68 4.05 19.93 -23.79
C PRO A 68 3.27 18.61 -23.83
N VAL A 69 1.99 18.66 -23.46
CA VAL A 69 1.04 17.52 -23.52
C VAL A 69 0.42 17.36 -24.92
N ALA A 70 1.00 18.02 -25.94
CA ALA A 70 0.42 18.05 -27.27
C ALA A 70 0.37 16.65 -27.93
N PRO A 71 -0.70 16.31 -28.68
CA PRO A 71 -1.04 14.92 -29.04
C PRO A 71 -0.07 14.19 -30.00
N GLY A 72 0.98 14.86 -30.51
CA GLY A 72 1.89 14.28 -31.52
C GLY A 72 3.30 13.93 -31.03
N GLY A 73 3.73 14.41 -29.85
CA GLY A 73 5.10 14.23 -29.35
C GLY A 73 5.23 13.89 -27.86
N ALA A 74 4.15 14.04 -27.09
CA ALA A 74 4.14 13.80 -25.64
C ALA A 74 4.24 12.32 -25.27
N CYS A 75 3.81 11.41 -26.16
CA CYS A 75 3.83 9.97 -25.93
C CYS A 75 5.25 9.45 -25.64
N PHE A 76 6.20 9.80 -26.50
CA PHE A 76 7.57 9.31 -26.39
C PHE A 76 8.34 9.87 -25.18
N ILE A 77 8.03 11.11 -24.78
CA ILE A 77 8.63 11.75 -23.59
C ILE A 77 8.05 11.14 -22.30
N ALA A 78 6.73 10.90 -22.26
CA ALA A 78 6.05 10.30 -21.12
C ALA A 78 6.37 8.80 -20.94
N GLU A 79 6.80 8.14 -22.02
CA GLU A 79 7.25 6.75 -21.98
C GLU A 79 8.61 6.56 -21.33
N HIS A 80 9.45 7.60 -21.32
CA HIS A 80 10.79 7.50 -20.79
C HIS A 80 10.77 7.16 -19.29
N GLU A 81 11.54 6.15 -18.88
CA GLU A 81 11.59 5.64 -17.51
C GLU A 81 11.89 6.75 -16.48
N SER A 82 12.84 7.63 -16.81
CA SER A 82 13.22 8.77 -15.94
C SER A 82 12.06 9.73 -15.68
N VAL A 83 11.19 9.94 -16.67
CA VAL A 83 10.03 10.85 -16.56
C VAL A 83 8.93 10.19 -15.72
N ARG A 84 8.67 8.90 -15.92
CA ARG A 84 7.71 8.13 -15.10
C ARG A 84 8.14 8.08 -13.63
N ARG A 85 9.43 7.86 -13.38
CA ARG A 85 10.02 7.88 -12.04
C ARG A 85 9.91 9.26 -11.40
N ALA A 86 10.26 10.32 -12.13
CA ALA A 86 10.11 11.69 -11.65
C ALA A 86 8.65 12.02 -11.29
N ARG A 87 7.69 11.58 -12.11
CA ARG A 87 6.24 11.70 -11.80
C ARG A 87 5.87 10.95 -10.53
N ALA A 88 6.37 9.73 -10.33
CA ALA A 88 6.14 8.97 -9.11
C ALA A 88 6.68 9.70 -7.87
N VAL A 89 7.89 10.27 -7.95
CA VAL A 89 8.49 11.08 -6.86
C VAL A 89 7.62 12.29 -6.55
N VAL A 90 7.18 13.03 -7.57
CA VAL A 90 6.30 14.20 -7.38
C VAL A 90 4.97 13.79 -6.75
N ALA A 91 4.32 12.72 -7.24
CA ALA A 91 3.07 12.20 -6.69
C ALA A 91 3.20 11.79 -5.22
N PHE A 92 4.33 11.21 -4.82
CA PHE A 92 4.61 10.86 -3.42
C PHE A 92 4.70 12.11 -2.51
N HIS A 93 5.36 13.17 -2.98
CA HIS A 93 5.52 14.41 -2.22
C HIS A 93 4.25 15.28 -2.18
N THR A 94 3.46 15.29 -3.24
CA THR A 94 2.16 15.99 -3.26
C THR A 94 1.08 15.27 -2.47
N GLY A 95 1.32 14.01 -2.07
CA GLY A 95 0.36 13.17 -1.36
C GLY A 95 -0.70 12.54 -2.26
N ASN A 96 -0.55 12.62 -3.59
CA ASN A 96 -1.40 11.91 -4.54
C ASN A 96 -0.97 10.45 -4.69
N TYR A 97 -1.27 9.64 -3.69
CA TYR A 97 -0.84 8.23 -3.67
C TYR A 97 -1.53 7.38 -4.74
N ARG A 98 -2.73 7.76 -5.20
CA ARG A 98 -3.45 7.02 -6.26
C ARG A 98 -2.64 7.00 -7.56
N GLU A 99 -2.12 8.16 -7.95
CA GLU A 99 -1.27 8.27 -9.13
C GLU A 99 0.05 7.51 -8.96
N LEU A 100 0.67 7.59 -7.78
CA LEU A 100 1.86 6.81 -7.45
C LEU A 100 1.63 5.31 -7.67
N TYR A 101 0.52 4.77 -7.16
CA TYR A 101 0.19 3.35 -7.31
C TYR A 101 -0.02 2.98 -8.77
N CYS A 102 -0.79 3.78 -9.52
CA CYS A 102 -0.99 3.54 -10.95
C CYS A 102 0.33 3.56 -11.75
N ILE A 103 1.26 4.47 -11.43
CA ILE A 103 2.55 4.51 -12.13
C ILE A 103 3.36 3.26 -11.82
N LEU A 104 3.43 2.87 -10.54
CA LEU A 104 4.24 1.75 -10.09
C LEU A 104 3.68 0.40 -10.53
N GLU A 105 2.36 0.21 -10.61
CA GLU A 105 1.74 -1.06 -11.02
C GLU A 105 1.81 -1.30 -12.54
N ASN A 106 1.77 -0.25 -13.35
CA ASN A 106 1.62 -0.37 -14.81
C ASN A 106 2.93 -0.28 -15.59
N HIS A 107 4.03 0.16 -14.97
CA HIS A 107 5.29 0.40 -15.67
C HIS A 107 6.43 -0.37 -15.03
N SER A 108 7.13 -1.17 -15.83
CA SER A 108 8.37 -1.84 -15.43
C SER A 108 9.54 -0.86 -15.47
N PHE A 109 10.38 -0.86 -14.44
CA PHE A 109 11.59 -0.06 -14.37
C PHE A 109 12.80 -0.97 -14.62
N THR A 110 13.68 -0.61 -15.55
CA THR A 110 14.82 -1.45 -15.95
C THR A 110 16.02 -1.22 -15.02
N ARG A 111 16.14 -0.02 -14.44
CA ARG A 111 17.21 0.28 -13.47
C ARG A 111 16.91 -0.30 -12.09
N ARG A 112 17.60 -1.40 -11.75
CA ARG A 112 17.58 -2.02 -10.40
C ARG A 112 17.95 -1.06 -9.27
N ALA A 113 18.81 -0.06 -9.53
CA ALA A 113 19.16 0.97 -8.54
C ALA A 113 17.94 1.82 -8.13
N SER A 114 17.01 2.06 -9.06
CA SER A 114 15.79 2.84 -8.81
C SER A 114 14.76 2.04 -8.01
N HIS A 115 14.79 0.70 -8.09
CA HIS A 115 13.80 -0.16 -7.43
C HIS A 115 13.77 0.03 -5.91
N VAL A 116 14.92 0.15 -5.26
CA VAL A 116 14.99 0.35 -3.81
C VAL A 116 14.25 1.62 -3.38
N LYS A 117 14.43 2.71 -4.14
CA LYS A 117 13.77 3.98 -3.89
C LYS A 117 12.25 3.89 -4.13
N LEU A 118 11.83 3.23 -5.23
CA LEU A 118 10.41 3.04 -5.55
C LEU A 118 9.69 2.15 -4.54
N GLN A 119 10.33 1.06 -4.10
CA GLN A 119 9.82 0.18 -3.05
C GLN A 119 9.65 0.92 -1.72
N ALA A 120 10.61 1.78 -1.37
CA ALA A 120 10.51 2.63 -0.19
C ALA A 120 9.32 3.58 -0.28
N MET A 121 9.13 4.24 -1.43
CA MET A 121 7.97 5.14 -1.65
C MET A 121 6.64 4.40 -1.59
N TRP A 122 6.53 3.20 -2.17
CA TRP A 122 5.32 2.37 -2.10
C TRP A 122 4.93 2.06 -0.65
N LEU A 123 5.88 1.54 0.13
CA LEU A 123 5.65 1.18 1.53
C LEU A 123 5.33 2.40 2.39
N GLU A 124 6.09 3.48 2.21
CA GLU A 124 5.93 4.72 2.97
C GLU A 124 4.60 5.40 2.64
N ALA A 125 4.16 5.40 1.38
CA ALA A 125 2.85 5.92 0.98
C ALA A 125 1.73 5.19 1.72
N HIS A 126 1.76 3.86 1.73
CA HIS A 126 0.76 3.07 2.47
C HIS A 126 0.85 3.25 3.98
N TYR A 127 2.05 3.46 4.55
CA TYR A 127 2.17 3.80 5.96
C TYR A 127 1.53 5.15 6.27
N ARG A 128 1.80 6.19 5.47
CA ARG A 128 1.23 7.52 5.66
C ARG A 128 -0.30 7.52 5.53
N GLU A 129 -0.84 6.77 4.56
CA GLU A 129 -2.30 6.60 4.45
C GLU A 129 -2.89 5.91 5.67
N ALA A 130 -2.26 4.84 6.15
CA ALA A 130 -2.74 4.11 7.32
C ALA A 130 -2.58 4.91 8.64
N GLU A 131 -1.51 5.69 8.79
CA GLU A 131 -1.33 6.63 9.91
C GLU A 131 -2.42 7.69 9.91
N ARG A 132 -2.73 8.26 8.73
CA ARG A 132 -3.81 9.25 8.58
C ARG A 132 -5.17 8.66 8.93
N LEU A 133 -5.47 7.44 8.46
CA LEU A 133 -6.75 6.77 8.73
C LEU A 133 -6.91 6.38 10.21
N ARG A 134 -5.84 5.99 10.90
CA ARG A 134 -5.91 5.58 12.31
C ARG A 134 -5.68 6.71 13.31
N GLY A 135 -5.13 7.85 12.87
CA GLY A 135 -4.82 8.99 13.74
C GLY A 135 -3.74 8.72 14.79
N ARG A 136 -2.97 7.63 14.63
CA ARG A 136 -1.86 7.23 15.53
C ARG A 136 -0.68 6.74 14.71
N SER A 137 0.52 6.82 15.29
CA SER A 137 1.72 6.25 14.66
C SER A 137 1.62 4.74 14.55
N LEU A 138 2.16 4.18 13.46
CA LEU A 138 2.11 2.74 13.21
C LEU A 138 3.18 1.99 13.99
N GLY A 139 2.74 1.00 14.78
CA GLY A 139 3.65 0.05 15.42
C GLY A 139 4.20 -0.99 14.43
N PRO A 140 5.23 -1.77 14.81
CA PRO A 140 5.82 -2.81 13.96
C PRO A 140 4.81 -3.84 13.43
N VAL A 141 3.81 -4.21 14.25
CA VAL A 141 2.75 -5.16 13.87
C VAL A 141 1.83 -4.58 12.80
N ASP A 142 1.48 -3.30 12.90
CA ASP A 142 0.63 -2.64 11.91
C ASP A 142 1.38 -2.47 10.59
N LYS A 143 2.67 -2.09 10.64
CA LYS A 143 3.53 -2.04 9.43
C LYS A 143 3.64 -3.42 8.76
N TYR A 144 3.75 -4.49 9.53
CA TYR A 144 3.72 -5.86 8.99
C TYR A 144 2.38 -6.18 8.32
N ARG A 145 1.25 -5.85 8.96
CA ARG A 145 -0.09 -6.05 8.38
C ARG A 145 -0.27 -5.31 7.05
N ILE A 146 0.25 -4.09 6.95
CA ILE A 146 0.20 -3.28 5.73
C ILE A 146 1.02 -3.92 4.61
N ARG A 147 2.26 -4.36 4.88
CA ARG A 147 3.09 -5.08 3.89
C ARG A 147 2.43 -6.36 3.38
N LYS A 148 1.69 -7.05 4.27
CA LYS A 148 0.96 -8.26 3.89
C LYS A 148 -0.28 -7.92 3.04
N LYS A 149 -1.00 -6.85 3.36
CA LYS A 149 -2.20 -6.41 2.63
C LYS A 149 -1.87 -5.82 1.27
N PHE A 150 -0.76 -5.09 1.18
CA PHE A 150 -0.29 -4.41 -0.04
C PHE A 150 1.12 -4.89 -0.38
N PRO A 151 1.25 -6.10 -0.96
CA PRO A 151 2.54 -6.61 -1.40
C PRO A 151 3.15 -5.71 -2.47
N LEU A 152 4.48 -5.73 -2.61
CA LEU A 152 5.16 -4.97 -3.65
C LEU A 152 4.72 -5.47 -5.04
N PRO A 153 4.41 -4.56 -5.98
CA PRO A 153 4.04 -4.95 -7.33
C PRO A 153 5.23 -5.57 -8.07
N ARG A 154 4.95 -6.53 -8.98
CA ARG A 154 5.96 -7.29 -9.74
C ARG A 154 6.84 -6.42 -10.64
N THR A 155 6.38 -5.22 -10.97
CA THR A 155 7.08 -4.19 -11.74
C THR A 155 8.31 -3.62 -11.04
N ILE A 156 8.33 -3.65 -9.70
CA ILE A 156 9.43 -3.15 -8.85
C ILE A 156 10.02 -4.25 -7.95
N TRP A 157 9.58 -5.50 -8.10
CA TRP A 157 9.97 -6.61 -7.24
C TRP A 157 10.01 -7.95 -8.01
N ASP A 158 11.15 -8.64 -7.94
CA ASP A 158 11.40 -9.90 -8.67
C ASP A 158 10.61 -11.11 -8.13
N GLY A 159 9.83 -10.92 -7.06
CA GLY A 159 8.92 -11.96 -6.57
C GLY A 159 9.56 -13.01 -5.65
N GLU A 160 10.84 -12.87 -5.27
CA GLU A 160 11.50 -13.81 -4.37
C GLU A 160 10.93 -13.70 -2.94
N THR A 161 9.85 -14.41 -2.67
CA THR A 161 9.22 -14.45 -1.36
C THR A 161 9.98 -15.41 -0.45
N LYS A 162 10.56 -14.90 0.64
CA LYS A 162 11.01 -15.75 1.75
C LYS A 162 9.79 -16.28 2.47
N THR A 163 9.45 -17.55 2.22
CA THR A 163 8.42 -18.24 2.98
C THR A 163 8.94 -18.44 4.41
N HIS A 164 8.46 -17.60 5.34
CA HIS A 164 8.78 -17.69 6.76
C HIS A 164 8.08 -18.84 7.48
N CYS A 165 7.41 -19.74 6.75
CA CYS A 165 6.87 -20.97 7.32
C CYS A 165 8.00 -21.99 7.52
N PHE A 166 7.88 -22.80 8.57
CA PHE A 166 8.78 -23.93 8.76
C PHE A 166 8.65 -24.93 7.60
N LYS A 167 9.69 -25.75 7.40
CA LYS A 167 9.65 -26.86 6.43
C LYS A 167 8.46 -27.79 6.70
N GLU A 168 7.93 -28.43 5.67
CA GLU A 168 6.70 -29.23 5.80
C GLU A 168 6.85 -30.36 6.82
N ARG A 169 8.00 -31.06 6.84
CA ARG A 169 8.31 -32.06 7.88
C ARG A 169 8.16 -31.53 9.30
N THR A 170 8.70 -30.33 9.57
CA THR A 170 8.58 -29.67 10.88
C THR A 170 7.14 -29.26 11.18
N ARG A 171 6.42 -28.74 10.18
CA ARG A 171 5.00 -28.37 10.32
C ARG A 171 4.13 -29.59 10.63
N GLY A 172 4.36 -30.72 9.96
CA GLY A 172 3.65 -31.98 10.18
C GLY A 172 3.79 -32.47 11.62
N LEU A 173 5.03 -32.53 12.12
CA LEU A 173 5.31 -32.96 13.50
C LEU A 173 4.63 -32.06 14.54
N LEU A 174 4.66 -30.73 14.35
CA LEU A 174 3.96 -29.80 15.24
C LEU A 174 2.43 -29.97 15.19
N ARG A 175 1.84 -30.22 14.02
CA ARG A 175 0.40 -30.48 13.86
C ARG A 175 -0.02 -31.78 14.56
N GLU A 176 0.72 -32.86 14.35
CA GLU A 176 0.45 -34.17 14.98
C GLU A 176 0.45 -34.03 16.51
N ARG A 177 1.48 -33.37 17.06
CA ARG A 177 1.61 -33.18 18.51
C ARG A 177 0.55 -32.24 19.08
N TYR A 178 0.08 -31.27 18.29
CA TYR A 178 -1.01 -30.38 18.69
C TYR A 178 -2.35 -31.11 18.86
N LEU A 179 -2.64 -32.11 18.03
CA LEU A 179 -3.86 -32.92 18.15
C LEU A 179 -3.85 -33.75 19.44
N GLN A 180 -2.68 -34.16 19.90
CA GLN A 180 -2.50 -34.91 21.16
C GLN A 180 -2.60 -33.98 22.37
N ASP A 181 -1.85 -32.87 22.36
CA ASP A 181 -1.81 -31.91 23.46
C ASP A 181 -1.64 -30.47 22.94
N PRO A 182 -2.72 -29.65 22.95
CA PRO A 182 -2.66 -28.24 22.56
C PRO A 182 -1.88 -27.33 23.54
N TYR A 183 -1.58 -27.80 24.76
CA TYR A 183 -0.95 -27.02 25.84
C TYR A 183 0.30 -27.72 26.41
N PRO A 184 1.36 -27.93 25.60
CA PRO A 184 2.55 -28.64 26.06
C PRO A 184 3.27 -27.90 27.18
N ASP A 185 3.73 -28.66 28.17
CA ASP A 185 4.54 -28.17 29.28
C ASP A 185 5.94 -27.69 28.81
N PRO A 186 6.73 -26.99 29.65
CA PRO A 186 8.07 -26.52 29.27
C PRO A 186 9.08 -27.63 28.93
N ALA A 187 8.93 -28.85 29.46
CA ALA A 187 9.81 -29.98 29.14
C ALA A 187 9.47 -30.56 27.75
N ARG A 188 8.20 -30.78 27.48
CA ARG A 188 7.67 -31.24 26.20
C ARG A 188 7.95 -30.24 25.08
N LYS A 189 7.88 -28.93 25.35
CA LYS A 189 8.33 -27.89 24.41
C LYS A 189 9.81 -28.01 24.04
N ARG A 190 10.68 -28.32 25.02
CA ARG A 190 12.12 -28.52 24.76
C ARG A 190 12.38 -29.78 23.96
N GLU A 191 11.63 -30.85 24.20
CA GLU A 191 11.70 -32.08 23.41
C GLU A 191 11.28 -31.83 21.95
N LEU A 192 10.15 -31.15 21.74
CA LEU A 192 9.69 -30.75 20.41
C LEU A 192 10.70 -29.85 19.69
N ALA A 193 11.31 -28.90 20.40
CA ALA A 193 12.38 -28.06 19.86
C ALA A 193 13.55 -28.91 19.34
N ARG A 194 14.02 -29.90 20.12
CA ARG A 194 15.08 -30.84 19.68
C ARG A 194 14.64 -31.66 18.46
N ALA A 195 13.43 -32.22 18.48
CA ALA A 195 12.92 -33.06 17.39
C ALA A 195 12.68 -32.28 16.09
N THR A 196 12.36 -30.99 16.18
CA THR A 196 12.03 -30.14 15.02
C THR A 196 13.20 -29.29 14.52
N GLY A 197 14.28 -29.20 15.29
CA GLY A 197 15.39 -28.28 15.02
C GLY A 197 15.02 -26.81 15.23
N LEU A 198 13.96 -26.53 16.00
CA LEU A 198 13.50 -25.17 16.32
C LEU A 198 13.95 -24.77 17.72
N THR A 199 13.89 -23.47 18.01
CA THR A 199 14.04 -22.98 19.38
C THR A 199 12.78 -23.23 20.21
N PRO A 200 12.89 -23.46 21.54
CA PRO A 200 11.72 -23.62 22.41
C PRO A 200 10.72 -22.46 22.32
N THR A 201 11.21 -21.23 22.08
CA THR A 201 10.39 -20.03 21.87
C THR A 201 9.59 -20.10 20.57
N GLN A 202 10.21 -20.54 19.46
CA GLN A 202 9.51 -20.73 18.18
C GLN A 202 8.39 -21.77 18.30
N VAL A 203 8.65 -22.88 18.98
CA VAL A 203 7.63 -23.90 19.27
C VAL A 203 6.51 -23.30 20.13
N GLY A 204 6.86 -22.61 21.23
CA GLY A 204 5.87 -21.95 22.09
C GLY A 204 4.98 -20.95 21.32
N ASN A 205 5.58 -20.13 20.45
CA ASN A 205 4.87 -19.19 19.60
C ASN A 205 3.97 -19.89 18.58
N TRP A 206 4.43 -21.00 17.99
CA TRP A 206 3.62 -21.76 17.05
C TRP A 206 2.34 -22.28 17.71
N PHE A 207 2.43 -22.90 18.89
CA PHE A 207 1.28 -23.42 19.63
C PHE A 207 0.33 -22.29 20.06
N LYS A 208 0.87 -21.17 20.56
CA LYS A 208 0.07 -19.98 20.89
C LYS A 208 -0.70 -19.47 19.68
N ASN A 209 -0.02 -19.31 18.55
CA ASN A 209 -0.62 -18.79 17.30
C ASN A 209 -1.62 -19.78 16.69
N ARG A 210 -1.42 -21.10 16.87
CA ARG A 210 -2.40 -22.11 16.43
C ARG A 210 -3.69 -22.01 17.23
N ARG A 211 -3.61 -21.98 18.57
CA ARG A 211 -4.80 -21.79 19.43
C ARG A 211 -5.55 -20.49 19.16
N GLN A 212 -4.83 -19.41 18.84
CA GLN A 212 -5.46 -18.14 18.46
C GLN A 212 -6.27 -18.27 17.17
N ARG A 213 -5.74 -18.97 16.15
CA ARG A 213 -6.44 -19.22 14.88
C ARG A 213 -7.68 -20.09 15.08
N ASP A 214 -7.58 -21.14 15.89
CA ASP A 214 -8.70 -22.04 16.17
C ASP A 214 -9.85 -21.30 16.88
N ARG A 215 -9.54 -20.42 17.85
CA ARG A 215 -10.56 -19.56 18.49
C ARG A 215 -11.21 -18.58 17.52
N ALA A 216 -10.42 -17.96 16.64
CA ALA A 216 -10.95 -17.04 15.62
C ALA A 216 -11.87 -17.76 14.63
N ALA A 217 -11.49 -18.96 14.19
CA ALA A 217 -12.32 -19.81 13.32
C ALA A 217 -13.62 -20.25 14.02
N ALA A 218 -13.55 -20.67 15.29
CA ALA A 218 -14.73 -21.03 16.06
C ALA A 218 -15.70 -19.84 16.22
N ASN A 219 -15.18 -18.62 16.44
CA ASN A 219 -16.00 -17.41 16.50
C ASN A 219 -16.67 -17.07 15.16
N LYS A 220 -15.93 -17.20 14.04
CA LYS A 220 -16.47 -16.99 12.69
C LYS A 220 -17.60 -17.98 12.38
N ASN A 221 -17.44 -19.25 12.73
CA ASN A 221 -18.46 -20.28 12.51
C ASN A 221 -19.73 -20.04 13.35
N ARG A 222 -19.59 -19.59 14.60
CA ARG A 222 -20.74 -19.20 15.43
C ARG A 222 -21.53 -18.04 14.82
N LEU A 223 -20.84 -17.01 14.33
CA LEU A 223 -21.47 -15.87 13.67
C LEU A 223 -22.18 -16.26 12.35
N ALA A 224 -21.62 -17.22 11.60
CA ALA A 224 -22.23 -17.73 10.38
C ALA A 224 -23.49 -18.57 10.65
N HIS A 225 -23.48 -19.42 11.69
CA HIS A 225 -24.64 -20.26 12.04
C HIS A 225 -25.81 -19.48 12.66
N HIS A 226 -25.57 -18.30 13.25
CA HIS A 226 -26.63 -17.45 13.81
C HIS A 226 -27.34 -16.54 12.79
N GLY A 227 -27.14 -16.73 11.48
CA GLY A 227 -28.07 -16.21 10.46
C GLY A 227 -28.27 -14.69 10.39
N MET A 228 -27.36 -13.87 10.93
CA MET A 228 -27.46 -12.41 10.71
C MET A 228 -26.94 -12.06 9.32
N ARG A 229 -27.84 -11.57 8.47
CA ARG A 229 -27.53 -11.02 7.14
C ARG A 229 -26.48 -9.89 7.27
N PRO A 230 -25.54 -9.74 6.31
CA PRO A 230 -24.44 -8.76 6.40
C PRO A 230 -24.85 -7.28 6.53
N GLY A 231 -26.13 -6.93 6.36
CA GLY A 231 -26.64 -5.55 6.41
C GLY A 231 -26.93 -5.01 7.83
N ALA A 232 -27.01 -5.85 8.86
CA ALA A 232 -27.36 -5.38 10.22
C ALA A 232 -26.16 -4.83 11.03
N MET A 233 -24.94 -5.02 10.54
CA MET A 233 -23.72 -4.52 11.20
C MET A 233 -23.63 -2.99 11.23
N LEU A 234 -24.20 -2.28 10.26
CA LEU A 234 -24.11 -0.81 10.18
C LEU A 234 -25.15 -0.08 11.06
N ALA A 235 -26.24 -0.73 11.42
CA ALA A 235 -27.36 -0.10 12.14
C ALA A 235 -27.18 -0.12 13.66
N LEU A 236 -26.56 -1.17 14.21
CA LEU A 236 -26.33 -1.28 15.66
C LEU A 236 -25.10 -0.51 16.14
N ALA A 237 -24.13 -0.24 15.26
CA ALA A 237 -22.99 0.63 15.59
C ALA A 237 -23.33 2.13 15.69
N ARG A 238 -24.55 2.54 15.30
CA ARG A 238 -25.01 3.94 15.33
C ARG A 238 -25.92 4.30 16.52
N LYS A 239 -26.42 3.33 17.29
CA LYS A 239 -27.44 3.59 18.33
C LYS A 239 -26.92 3.61 19.77
N GLU A 240 -25.61 3.61 19.98
CA GLU A 240 -25.03 3.83 21.31
C GLU A 240 -23.95 4.91 21.27
N CYS A 241 -24.40 6.16 21.35
CA CYS A 241 -23.56 7.27 21.74
C CYS A 241 -24.35 8.24 22.62
N SER A 242 -24.25 8.07 23.95
CA SER A 242 -24.25 9.13 24.98
C SER A 242 -23.86 8.53 26.35
N PRO A 243 -23.34 9.29 27.33
CA PRO A 243 -21.91 9.19 27.64
C PRO A 243 -21.66 8.97 29.14
N THR A 244 -21.13 7.82 29.56
CA THR A 244 -20.37 7.76 30.82
C THR A 244 -19.28 6.68 30.78
N ARG A 245 -18.03 7.15 30.87
CA ARG A 245 -16.83 6.51 31.46
C ARG A 245 -16.59 5.01 31.23
N SER A 246 -15.65 4.70 30.32
CA SER A 246 -14.41 3.94 30.57
C SER A 246 -13.97 3.21 29.29
N ALA A 247 -12.66 3.21 29.04
CA ALA A 247 -12.03 2.93 27.76
C ALA A 247 -12.21 1.48 27.28
N CYS A 248 -12.69 1.31 26.04
CA CYS A 248 -12.38 0.14 25.22
C CYS A 248 -12.54 0.49 23.73
N SER A 249 -11.44 0.45 22.97
CA SER A 249 -11.40 0.83 21.55
C SER A 249 -12.19 -0.14 20.65
N PRO A 250 -13.04 0.34 19.72
CA PRO A 250 -13.76 -0.50 18.78
C PRO A 250 -12.95 -0.73 17.49
N GLU A 251 -12.19 -1.83 17.41
CA GLU A 251 -11.61 -2.33 16.15
C GLU A 251 -12.28 -3.66 15.73
N MET A 252 -13.58 -3.61 15.42
CA MET A 252 -14.36 -4.77 14.97
C MET A 252 -15.12 -4.49 13.66
N ILE A 253 -14.55 -3.72 12.75
CA ILE A 253 -15.07 -3.63 11.38
C ILE A 253 -13.87 -3.61 10.42
N LEU A 254 -13.92 -4.53 9.45
CA LEU A 254 -13.00 -4.69 8.30
C LEU A 254 -11.87 -5.72 8.43
N SER A 255 -12.25 -6.98 8.60
CA SER A 255 -11.50 -8.11 8.02
C SER A 255 -12.48 -9.15 7.47
N VAL A 256 -13.14 -8.81 6.37
CA VAL A 256 -13.80 -9.76 5.48
C VAL A 256 -13.06 -9.65 4.15
N MET A 257 -12.84 -10.79 3.50
CA MET A 257 -11.96 -11.07 2.35
C MET A 257 -10.59 -11.61 2.75
N ASP A 258 -10.60 -12.82 3.32
CA ASP A 258 -9.56 -13.81 3.07
C ASP A 258 -10.34 -15.09 2.79
N SER A 259 -10.77 -15.20 1.53
CA SER A 259 -11.16 -16.46 0.92
C SER A 259 -9.85 -17.09 0.47
N ASP A 260 -9.31 -17.99 1.26
CA ASP A 260 -8.33 -18.95 0.74
C ASP A 260 -8.85 -20.35 1.03
N SER A 261 -9.14 -21.00 -0.09
CA SER A 261 -9.61 -22.35 -0.26
C SER A 261 -8.55 -23.33 0.22
N ASP A 262 -8.87 -24.12 1.24
CA ASP A 262 -8.17 -25.37 1.54
C ASP A 262 -9.25 -26.47 1.53
N PHE A 263 -9.53 -26.98 0.33
CA PHE A 263 -10.14 -28.28 0.12
C PHE A 263 -9.38 -28.99 -1.00
N ASP A 264 -9.09 -30.26 -0.69
CA ASP A 264 -8.71 -31.39 -1.54
C ASP A 264 -7.23 -31.70 -1.86
N ILE A 265 -6.84 -32.79 -1.17
CA ILE A 265 -5.89 -33.88 -1.47
C ILE A 265 -4.43 -33.67 -1.06
#